data_AF-A0A7S1E2D2-F1
#
_entry.id   AF-A0A7S1E2D2-F1
#
_cell.length_a   1.000
_cell.length_b   1.000
_cell.length_c   1.000
_cell.angle_alpha   90.00
_cell.angle_beta   90.00
_cell.angle_gamma   90.00
#
_symmetry.space_group_name_H-M   'P 1'
#
loop_
_entity.id
_entity.type
_entity.pdbx_description
1 polymer ?
#
loop_
_entity_poly.entity_id
_entity_poly.type
_entity_poly.pdbx_seq_one_letter_code
_entity_poly.pdbx_strand_id
1 'polypeptide(L)'
;SVGGSLALYAWRAHRAPPAERFALGSRESLLLLNNLLLATATATVLLGTLYPLAAEVLGGLRLSVGAPYFDTVFPPLMLPLVALMVLGPLVPWARARWAGLRRWLPVALGALAAAVALAL
;
A
#
# COMPACT_ATOMS: atom_id res chain seq x y z
N SER A 1 27.11 -2.49 -18.03
CA SER A 1 26.16 -1.35 -18.12
C SER A 1 25.40 -1.07 -16.81
N VAL A 2 25.14 -2.06 -15.94
CA VAL A 2 24.51 -1.84 -14.62
C VAL A 2 25.52 -1.37 -13.54
N GLY A 3 26.75 -1.90 -13.54
CA GLY A 3 27.77 -1.50 -12.55
C GLY A 3 28.19 -0.03 -12.65
N GLY A 4 28.29 0.51 -13.86
CA GLY A 4 28.67 1.92 -14.08
C GLY A 4 27.59 2.91 -13.63
N SER A 5 26.32 2.60 -13.84
CA SER A 5 25.21 3.45 -13.37
C SER A 5 25.09 3.41 -11.84
N LEU A 6 25.31 2.24 -11.21
CA LEU A 6 25.33 2.11 -9.74
C LEU A 6 26.52 2.83 -9.10
N ALA A 7 27.71 2.76 -9.72
CA ALA A 7 28.89 3.49 -9.27
C ALA A 7 28.69 5.01 -9.33
N LEU A 8 28.12 5.52 -10.43
CA LEU A 8 27.76 6.93 -10.57
C LEU A 8 26.70 7.36 -9.55
N TYR A 9 25.71 6.51 -9.27
CA TYR A 9 24.69 6.76 -8.26
C TYR A 9 25.30 6.85 -6.85
N ALA A 10 26.13 5.87 -6.46
CA ALA A 10 26.79 5.85 -5.16
C ALA A 10 27.70 7.08 -4.96
N TRP A 11 28.40 7.50 -6.01
CA TRP A 11 29.23 8.70 -5.99
C TRP A 11 28.40 9.99 -5.86
N ARG A 12 27.25 10.07 -6.56
CA ARG A 12 26.34 11.22 -6.50
C ARG A 12 25.51 11.26 -5.22
N ALA A 13 25.31 10.14 -4.53
CA ALA A 13 24.53 10.03 -3.31
C ALA A 13 25.06 10.93 -2.18
N HIS A 14 26.38 11.18 -2.13
CA HIS A 14 27.00 12.10 -1.18
C HIS A 14 26.64 13.58 -1.42
N ARG A 15 26.10 13.91 -2.59
CA ARG A 15 25.62 15.25 -2.97
C ARG A 15 24.10 15.29 -3.11
N ALA A 16 23.40 14.24 -2.70
CA ALA A 16 21.94 14.26 -2.70
C ALA A 16 21.47 15.32 -1.70
N PRO A 17 20.53 16.19 -2.09
CA PRO A 17 19.90 17.09 -1.13
C PRO A 17 19.30 16.26 0.01
N PRO A 18 19.31 16.78 1.26
CA PRO A 18 18.65 16.10 2.36
C PRO A 18 17.21 15.78 1.95
N ALA A 19 16.77 14.54 2.21
CA ALA A 19 15.44 14.08 1.85
C ALA A 19 14.41 15.12 2.32
N GLU A 20 13.70 15.72 1.36
CA GLU A 20 12.60 16.62 1.71
C GLU A 20 11.64 15.82 2.58
N ARG A 21 11.32 16.36 3.76
CA ARG A 21 10.39 15.72 4.69
C ARG A 21 9.06 15.61 3.97
N PHE A 22 8.55 14.40 3.82
CA PHE A 22 7.25 14.15 3.22
C PHE A 22 6.20 14.99 3.97
N ALA A 23 5.55 15.91 3.27
CA ALA A 23 4.41 16.62 3.84
C ALA A 23 3.26 15.61 4.03
N LEU A 24 2.72 15.54 5.24
CA LEU A 24 1.52 14.74 5.55
C LEU A 24 0.38 15.22 4.64
N GLY A 25 -0.07 14.38 3.71
CA GLY A 25 -1.12 14.72 2.72
C GLY A 25 -0.61 15.02 1.31
N SER A 26 0.68 14.85 1.03
CA SER A 26 1.25 14.91 -0.33
C SER A 26 1.02 13.63 -1.14
N ARG A 27 1.09 13.72 -2.48
CA ARG A 27 1.11 12.52 -3.36
C ARG A 27 2.22 11.55 -2.97
N GLU A 28 3.41 12.03 -2.61
CA GLU A 28 4.48 11.13 -2.17
C GLU A 28 4.10 10.35 -0.91
N SER A 29 3.51 11.03 0.09
CA SER A 29 3.07 10.36 1.32
C SER A 29 1.98 9.31 1.07
N LEU A 30 1.05 9.57 0.13
CA LEU A 30 0.00 8.62 -0.24
C LEU A 30 0.56 7.43 -1.03
N LEU A 31 1.51 7.65 -1.93
CA LEU A 31 2.18 6.57 -2.66
C LEU A 31 3.00 5.68 -1.72
N LEU A 32 3.68 6.27 -0.74
CA LEU A 32 4.39 5.51 0.28
C LEU A 32 3.45 4.68 1.15
N LEU A 33 2.35 5.28 1.62
CA LEU A 33 1.35 4.57 2.43
C LEU A 33 0.67 3.44 1.64
N ASN A 34 0.38 3.66 0.34
CA ASN A 34 -0.19 2.63 -0.52
C ASN A 34 0.79 1.44 -0.72
N ASN A 35 2.07 1.72 -1.00
CA ASN A 35 3.08 0.68 -1.13
C ASN A 35 3.31 -0.08 0.19
N LEU A 36 3.25 0.61 1.33
CA LEU A 36 3.33 -0.04 2.63
C LEU A 36 2.17 -1.02 2.83
N LEU A 37 0.93 -0.62 2.51
CA LEU A 37 -0.25 -1.49 2.58
C LEU A 37 -0.17 -2.68 1.60
N LEU A 38 0.34 -2.46 0.39
CA LEU A 38 0.58 -3.54 -0.57
C LEU A 38 1.61 -4.54 -0.04
N ALA A 39 2.70 -4.05 0.56
CA ALA A 39 3.74 -4.90 1.13
C ALA A 39 3.23 -5.69 2.34
N THR A 40 2.45 -5.06 3.23
CA THR A 40 1.84 -5.75 4.37
C THR A 40 0.84 -6.81 3.92
N ALA A 41 -0.04 -6.50 2.96
CA ALA A 41 -0.97 -7.48 2.38
C ALA A 41 -0.22 -8.68 1.78
N THR A 42 0.85 -8.42 1.04
CA THR A 42 1.69 -9.48 0.47
C THR A 42 2.34 -10.35 1.56
N ALA A 43 2.89 -9.71 2.60
CA ALA A 43 3.47 -10.42 3.74
C ALA A 43 2.44 -11.26 4.50
N THR A 44 1.22 -10.75 4.68
CA THR A 44 0.11 -11.47 5.30
C THR A 44 -0.27 -12.72 4.49
N VAL A 45 -0.38 -12.63 3.16
CA VAL A 45 -0.65 -13.80 2.30
C VAL A 45 0.48 -14.81 2.39
N LEU A 46 1.73 -14.33 2.31
CA LEU A 46 2.91 -15.17 2.38
C LEU A 46 2.98 -15.92 3.73
N LEU A 47 2.72 -15.22 4.84
CA LEU A 47 2.67 -15.84 6.16
C LEU A 47 1.49 -16.79 6.31
N GLY A 48 0.28 -16.40 5.88
CA GLY A 48 -0.92 -17.24 5.95
C GLY A 48 -0.81 -18.53 5.13
N THR A 49 0.05 -18.55 4.10
CA THR A 49 0.30 -19.75 3.27
C THR A 49 1.48 -20.57 3.76
N LEU A 50 2.59 -19.95 4.17
CA LEU A 50 3.81 -20.66 4.60
C LEU A 50 3.77 -21.13 6.06
N TYR A 51 3.13 -20.39 6.96
CA TYR A 51 3.02 -20.75 8.38
C TYR A 51 2.33 -22.09 8.62
N PRO A 52 1.14 -22.39 8.04
CA PRO A 52 0.49 -23.69 8.25
C PRO A 52 1.32 -24.86 7.72
N LEU A 53 2.00 -24.68 6.58
CA LEU A 53 2.91 -25.69 6.03
C LEU A 53 4.10 -25.93 6.97
N ALA A 54 4.70 -24.87 7.50
CA ALA A 54 5.80 -24.99 8.46
C ALA A 54 5.34 -25.66 9.77
N ALA A 55 4.16 -25.32 10.27
CA ALA A 55 3.58 -25.91 11.47
C ALA A 55 3.23 -27.40 11.29
N GLU A 56 2.76 -27.80 10.11
CA GLU A 56 2.49 -29.20 9.77
C GLU A 56 3.79 -30.03 9.77
N VAL A 57 4.86 -29.50 9.18
CA VAL A 57 6.16 -30.20 9.09
C VAL A 57 6.88 -30.27 10.44
N LEU A 58 6.84 -29.20 11.26
CA LEU A 58 7.59 -29.11 12.52
C LEU A 58 6.83 -29.71 13.73
N GLY A 59 5.51 -29.60 13.74
CA GLY A 59 4.69 -29.94 14.91
C GLY A 59 3.69 -31.08 14.69
N GLY A 60 3.51 -31.57 13.45
CA GLY A 60 2.53 -32.60 13.12
C GLY A 60 1.06 -32.17 13.28
N LEU A 61 0.81 -30.89 13.58
CA LEU A 61 -0.52 -30.31 13.76
C LEU A 61 -1.00 -29.73 12.43
N ARG A 62 -2.06 -30.29 11.86
CA ARG A 62 -2.72 -29.75 10.66
C ARG A 62 -3.55 -28.53 11.01
N LEU A 63 -2.94 -27.36 10.93
CA LEU A 63 -3.62 -26.07 10.97
C LEU A 63 -4.08 -25.70 9.56
N SER A 64 -5.35 -25.91 9.25
CA SER A 64 -5.96 -25.38 8.03
C SER A 64 -6.36 -23.93 8.27
N VAL A 65 -5.47 -23.01 7.92
CA VAL A 65 -5.75 -21.57 7.94
C VAL A 65 -6.57 -21.25 6.69
N GLY A 66 -7.86 -21.57 6.73
CA GLY A 66 -8.81 -21.41 5.63
C GLY A 66 -9.47 -20.03 5.58
N ALA A 67 -10.59 -19.96 4.83
CA ALA A 67 -11.44 -18.78 4.62
C ALA A 67 -11.55 -17.80 5.81
N PRO A 68 -11.85 -18.22 7.06
CA PRO A 68 -12.04 -17.28 8.17
C PRO A 68 -10.80 -16.43 8.54
N TYR A 69 -9.57 -16.89 8.27
CA TYR A 69 -8.38 -16.06 8.51
C TYR A 69 -8.25 -14.95 7.47
N PHE A 70 -8.42 -15.27 6.19
CA PHE A 70 -8.34 -14.26 5.14
C PHE A 70 -9.53 -13.30 5.22
N ASP A 71 -10.74 -13.79 5.49
CA ASP A 71 -11.94 -12.96 5.61
C ASP A 71 -11.86 -11.96 6.77
N THR A 72 -11.01 -12.20 7.78
CA THR A 72 -10.83 -11.27 8.91
C THR A 72 -9.65 -10.32 8.72
N VAL A 73 -8.57 -10.77 8.07
CA VAL A 73 -7.33 -9.99 7.95
C VAL A 73 -7.25 -9.20 6.64
N PHE A 74 -7.87 -9.66 5.56
CA PHE A 74 -7.88 -8.94 4.28
C PHE A 74 -8.73 -7.67 4.28
N PRO A 75 -9.99 -7.66 4.75
CA PRO A 75 -10.82 -6.46 4.69
C PRO A 75 -10.20 -5.22 5.34
N PRO A 76 -9.61 -5.27 6.56
CA PRO A 76 -9.00 -4.08 7.17
C PRO A 76 -7.74 -3.59 6.43
N LEU A 77 -7.07 -4.43 5.64
CA LEU A 77 -5.93 -4.03 4.80
C LEU A 77 -6.36 -3.52 3.42
N MET A 78 -7.35 -4.18 2.80
CA MET A 78 -7.82 -3.87 1.46
C MET A 78 -8.67 -2.59 1.43
N LEU A 79 -9.50 -2.33 2.45
CA LEU A 79 -10.32 -1.13 2.54
C LEU A 79 -9.50 0.17 2.43
N PRO A 80 -8.46 0.42 3.26
CA PRO A 80 -7.65 1.60 3.13
C PRO A 80 -6.83 1.59 1.83
N LEU A 81 -6.37 0.43 1.36
CA LEU A 81 -5.61 0.33 0.12
C LEU A 81 -6.43 0.80 -1.09
N VAL A 82 -7.68 0.32 -1.23
CA VAL A 82 -8.61 0.73 -2.28
C VAL A 82 -8.97 2.20 -2.12
N ALA A 83 -9.22 2.67 -0.89
CA ALA A 83 -9.46 4.09 -0.62
C ALA A 83 -8.29 4.97 -1.12
N LEU A 84 -7.05 4.55 -0.84
CA LEU A 84 -5.85 5.23 -1.30
C LEU A 84 -5.68 5.17 -2.82
N MET A 85 -6.07 4.07 -3.48
CA MET A 85 -6.02 3.98 -4.94
C MET A 85 -7.03 4.91 -5.61
N VAL A 86 -8.19 5.15 -4.99
CA VAL A 86 -9.19 6.12 -5.46
C VAL A 86 -8.74 7.56 -5.20
N LEU A 87 -8.18 7.83 -4.01
CA LEU A 87 -7.80 9.19 -3.61
C LEU A 87 -6.44 9.64 -4.18
N GLY A 88 -5.50 8.71 -4.38
CA GLY A 88 -4.13 8.96 -4.82
C GLY A 88 -4.01 9.75 -6.14
N PRO A 89 -4.74 9.38 -7.20
CA PRO A 89 -4.74 10.12 -8.47
C PRO A 89 -5.35 11.53 -8.35
N LEU A 90 -6.25 11.72 -7.38
CA LEU A 90 -7.00 12.96 -7.21
C LEU A 90 -6.21 14.01 -6.44
N VAL A 91 -5.36 13.60 -5.49
CA VAL A 91 -4.46 14.55 -4.81
C VAL A 91 -3.56 15.21 -5.84
N PRO A 92 -3.26 16.51 -5.82
CA PRO A 92 -2.36 17.13 -6.79
C PRO A 92 -0.88 16.97 -6.38
N TRP A 93 0.06 16.88 -7.34
CA TRP A 93 1.50 16.98 -7.04
C TRP A 93 1.80 18.36 -6.47
N ALA A 94 1.98 18.47 -5.14
CA ALA A 94 2.52 19.54 -4.27
C ALA A 94 2.27 21.04 -4.59
N ARG A 95 1.72 21.39 -5.75
CA ARG A 95 1.60 22.73 -6.34
C ARG A 95 0.32 22.93 -7.17
N ALA A 96 -0.47 21.89 -7.44
CA ALA A 96 -1.71 22.05 -8.19
C ALA A 96 -2.89 22.40 -7.25
N ARG A 97 -3.65 23.43 -7.64
CA ARG A 97 -4.73 24.06 -6.87
C ARG A 97 -5.80 23.05 -6.42
N TRP A 98 -6.01 22.95 -5.11
CA TRP A 98 -7.10 22.22 -4.44
C TRP A 98 -8.51 22.53 -5.00
N ALA A 99 -8.69 23.66 -5.67
CA ALA A 99 -9.95 24.05 -6.33
C ALA A 99 -10.42 23.04 -7.40
N GLY A 100 -9.50 22.34 -8.08
CA GLY A 100 -9.83 21.33 -9.09
C GLY A 100 -10.21 19.96 -8.51
N LEU A 101 -9.99 19.74 -7.20
CA LEU A 101 -10.24 18.48 -6.51
C LEU A 101 -11.68 18.37 -6.01
N ARG A 102 -12.34 19.49 -5.71
CA ARG A 102 -13.71 19.53 -5.16
C ARG A 102 -14.74 18.87 -6.09
N ARG A 103 -14.52 18.91 -7.41
CA ARG A 103 -15.39 18.26 -8.40
C ARG A 103 -15.28 16.73 -8.43
N TRP A 104 -14.16 16.17 -7.97
CA TRP A 104 -13.89 14.73 -7.97
C TRP A 104 -14.13 14.08 -6.61
N LEU A 105 -14.25 14.89 -5.55
CA LEU A 105 -14.57 14.44 -4.21
C LEU A 105 -15.86 13.59 -4.11
N PRO A 106 -16.99 13.96 -4.75
CA PRO A 106 -18.19 13.11 -4.69
C PRO A 106 -17.99 11.76 -5.40
N VAL A 107 -17.20 11.71 -6.48
CA VAL A 107 -16.86 10.46 -7.18
C VAL A 107 -15.97 9.58 -6.31
N ALA A 108 -14.99 10.18 -5.61
CA ALA A 108 -14.11 9.47 -4.71
C ALA A 108 -14.86 8.88 -3.50
N LEU A 109 -15.76 9.66 -2.91
CA LEU A 109 -16.61 9.22 -1.80
C LEU A 109 -17.59 8.14 -2.26
N GLY A 110 -18.14 8.25 -3.48
CA GLY A 110 -18.99 7.21 -4.08
C GLY A 110 -18.24 5.90 -4.32
N ALA A 111 -17.02 5.97 -4.86
CA ALA A 111 -16.18 4.79 -5.06
C ALA A 111 -15.75 4.14 -3.73
N LEU A 112 -15.44 4.95 -2.71
CA LEU A 112 -15.14 4.45 -1.36
C LEU A 112 -16.37 3.78 -0.74
N ALA A 113 -17.54 4.41 -0.81
CA ALA A 113 -18.79 3.86 -0.29
C ALA A 113 -19.17 2.55 -0.99
N ALA A 114 -18.99 2.47 -2.31
CA ALA A 114 -19.21 1.23 -3.07
C ALA A 114 -18.23 0.13 -2.66
N ALA A 115 -16.95 0.46 -2.46
CA ALA A 115 -15.94 -0.50 -2.01
C ALA A 115 -16.24 -1.03 -0.59
N VAL A 116 -16.70 -0.16 0.31
CA VAL A 116 -17.13 -0.54 1.67
C VAL A 116 -18.38 -1.41 1.63
N ALA A 117 -19.37 -1.05 0.80
CA ALA A 117 -20.61 -1.82 0.68
C ALA A 117 -20.40 -3.21 0.04
N LEU A 118 -19.42 -3.38 -0.83
CA LEU A 118 -19.03 -4.68 -1.41
C LEU A 118 -18.22 -5.55 -0.44
N ALA A 119 -17.60 -4.95 0.56
CA ALA A 119 -16.77 -5.64 1.55
C ALA A 119 -17.53 -6.08 2.81
N LEU A 120 -18.77 -5.61 2.99
CA LEU A 120 -19.71 -5.98 4.06
C LEU A 120 -20.68 -7.07 3.58
#